data_AF-S6HUW5-F1
#
_entry.id   AF-S6HUW5-F1
#
_cell.length_a   1.000
_cell.length_b   1.000
_cell.length_c   1.000
_cell.angle_alpha   90.00
_cell.angle_beta   90.00
_cell.angle_gamma   90.00
#
_symmetry.space_group_name_H-M   'P 1'
#
loop_
_entity.id
_entity.type
_entity.pdbx_description
1 polymer ?
#
loop_
_entity_poly.entity_id
_entity_poly.type
_entity_poly.pdbx_seq_one_letter_code
_entity_poly.pdbx_strand_id
1 'polypeptide(L)'
;MSETDQTKSGYLVLMSKLCFDDNLPIRFIYKTVPEHLNDTGWRMYTGYESEEYLANELANMLPVPLDTASNMDSSLAELLAYNAGTVWERTPENEQWQRVYDFKIPSSNIKVNITNDVNKFNAEVL
;
A
#
# COMPACT_ATOMS: atom_id res chain seq x y z
N MET A 1 -8.63 -18.01 -11.60
CA MET A 1 -8.81 -16.71 -10.93
C MET A 1 -7.66 -15.85 -11.38
N SER A 2 -7.92 -14.80 -12.13
CA SER A 2 -6.86 -13.95 -12.69
C SER A 2 -6.33 -13.03 -11.58
N GLU A 3 -5.04 -12.73 -11.56
CA GLU A 3 -4.39 -11.92 -10.50
C GLU A 3 -4.86 -10.45 -10.45
N THR A 4 -5.80 -10.07 -11.33
CA THR A 4 -6.36 -8.73 -11.52
C THR A 4 -7.81 -8.58 -11.03
N ASP A 5 -8.42 -9.63 -10.46
CA ASP A 5 -9.81 -9.58 -9.97
C ASP A 5 -9.91 -8.94 -8.57
N GLN A 6 -9.77 -7.61 -8.52
CA GLN A 6 -9.83 -6.82 -7.29
C GLN A 6 -11.23 -6.84 -6.64
N THR A 7 -11.31 -7.26 -5.37
CA THR A 7 -12.55 -7.19 -4.57
C THR A 7 -12.48 -6.05 -3.55
N LYS A 8 -13.37 -5.05 -3.71
CA LYS A 8 -13.58 -3.81 -2.92
C LYS A 8 -12.70 -2.62 -3.32
N SER A 9 -13.38 -1.55 -3.75
CA SER A 9 -12.81 -0.35 -4.36
C SER A 9 -12.66 0.77 -3.34
N GLY A 10 -11.59 0.72 -2.54
CA GLY A 10 -11.06 1.96 -1.99
C GLY A 10 -10.67 2.91 -3.13
N TYR A 11 -10.52 4.19 -2.84
CA TYR A 11 -10.16 5.21 -3.83
C TYR A 11 -8.91 6.02 -3.41
N LEU A 12 -8.34 5.74 -2.24
CA LEU A 12 -7.14 6.37 -1.72
C LEU A 12 -5.96 5.39 -1.75
N VAL A 13 -4.81 5.90 -2.16
CA VAL A 13 -3.50 5.25 -2.03
C VAL A 13 -2.72 5.99 -0.95
N LEU A 14 -1.78 5.33 -0.27
CA LEU A 14 -0.80 6.04 0.57
C LEU A 14 0.48 6.27 -0.22
N MET A 15 0.91 7.52 -0.30
CA MET A 15 2.12 7.94 -1.00
C MET A 15 3.08 8.64 -0.04
N SER A 16 4.38 8.39 -0.21
CA SER A 16 5.43 9.16 0.46
C SER A 16 5.30 10.66 0.16
N LYS A 17 5.43 11.51 1.19
CA LYS A 17 5.40 12.98 1.00
C LYS A 17 6.52 13.47 0.10
N LEU A 18 7.63 12.74 0.00
CA LEU A 18 8.74 13.07 -0.89
C LEU A 18 8.32 13.15 -2.37
N CYS A 19 7.25 12.46 -2.77
CA CYS A 19 6.67 12.60 -4.11
C CYS A 19 6.19 14.03 -4.41
N PHE A 20 5.81 14.79 -3.38
CA PHE A 20 5.25 16.13 -3.50
C PHE A 20 6.24 17.21 -3.05
N ASP A 21 6.92 16.98 -1.93
CA ASP A 21 7.85 17.97 -1.34
C ASP A 21 9.07 18.18 -2.25
N ASP A 22 9.64 17.08 -2.76
CA ASP A 22 10.85 17.07 -3.59
C ASP A 22 10.57 16.72 -5.06
N ASN A 23 9.29 16.57 -5.43
CA ASN A 23 8.82 16.17 -6.76
C ASN A 23 9.52 14.91 -7.30
N LEU A 24 9.79 13.95 -6.41
CA LEU A 24 10.48 12.71 -6.74
C LEU A 24 9.54 11.68 -7.38
N PRO A 25 10.00 10.92 -8.39
CA PRO A 25 9.18 9.90 -9.02
C PRO A 25 8.96 8.72 -8.06
N ILE A 26 7.80 8.08 -8.18
CA ILE A 26 7.52 6.83 -7.46
C ILE A 26 8.41 5.73 -8.06
N ARG A 27 9.09 4.93 -7.24
CA ARG A 27 9.96 3.84 -7.72
C ARG A 27 9.68 2.51 -7.08
N PHE A 28 8.91 2.51 -6.00
CA PHE A 28 8.60 1.30 -5.26
C PHE A 28 7.15 1.33 -4.82
N ILE A 29 6.38 0.31 -5.17
CA ILE A 29 4.98 0.19 -4.76
C ILE A 29 4.71 -1.23 -4.28
N TYR A 30 3.85 -1.35 -3.28
CA TYR A 30 3.30 -2.65 -2.88
C TYR A 30 1.86 -2.52 -2.43
N LYS A 31 1.11 -3.63 -2.53
CA LYS A 31 -0.29 -3.68 -2.13
C LYS A 31 -0.47 -4.52 -0.88
N THR A 32 -0.92 -3.90 0.19
CA THR A 32 -1.37 -4.55 1.43
C THR A 32 -2.86 -4.88 1.36
N VAL A 33 -3.36 -5.56 2.38
CA VAL A 33 -4.79 -5.62 2.62
C VAL A 33 -5.26 -4.20 2.99
N PRO A 34 -6.31 -3.67 2.34
CA PRO A 34 -6.92 -2.40 2.72
C PRO A 34 -7.25 -2.35 4.21
N GLU A 35 -6.81 -1.29 4.91
CA GLU A 35 -7.11 -1.13 6.33
C GLU A 35 -8.48 -0.47 6.56
N HIS A 36 -8.95 0.31 5.59
CA HIS A 36 -10.18 1.09 5.66
C HIS A 36 -11.00 0.98 4.35
N LEU A 37 -12.28 1.35 4.40
CA LEU A 37 -13.17 1.31 3.22
C LEU A 37 -12.70 2.19 2.06
N ASN A 38 -12.02 3.30 2.36
CA ASN A 38 -11.46 4.22 1.38
C ASN A 38 -10.03 3.87 0.95
N ASP A 39 -9.35 2.97 1.66
CA ASP A 39 -7.98 2.53 1.35
C ASP A 39 -8.00 1.49 0.23
N THR A 40 -7.18 1.69 -0.78
CA THR A 40 -6.96 0.69 -1.85
C THR A 40 -5.99 -0.41 -1.44
N GLY A 41 -5.24 -0.20 -0.35
CA GLY A 41 -4.13 -1.02 0.10
C GLY A 41 -2.81 -0.69 -0.60
N TRP A 42 -2.78 0.21 -1.58
CA TRP A 42 -1.53 0.60 -2.23
C TRP A 42 -0.69 1.51 -1.33
N ARG A 43 0.59 1.17 -1.23
CA ARG A 43 1.64 1.95 -0.59
C ARG A 43 2.69 2.28 -1.65
N MET A 44 3.08 3.54 -1.75
CA MET A 44 3.94 4.06 -2.81
C MET A 44 5.06 4.92 -2.26
N TYR A 45 6.28 4.68 -2.75
CA TYR A 45 7.51 5.27 -2.26
C TYR A 45 8.41 5.69 -3.43
N THR A 46 9.26 6.67 -3.17
CA THR A 46 10.23 7.20 -4.13
C THR A 46 11.49 6.33 -4.24
N GLY A 47 11.74 5.48 -3.24
CA GLY A 47 12.95 4.67 -3.11
C GLY A 47 14.12 5.43 -2.48
N TYR A 48 13.92 6.69 -2.09
CA TYR A 48 14.91 7.55 -1.43
C TYR A 48 14.59 7.80 0.04
N GLU A 49 13.56 7.16 0.58
CA GLU A 49 13.19 7.23 1.99
C GLU A 49 14.30 6.63 2.87
N SER A 50 14.78 7.41 3.85
CA SER A 50 15.71 6.90 4.85
C SER A 50 15.01 5.98 5.87
N GLU A 51 15.76 5.18 6.61
CA GLU A 51 15.20 4.35 7.70
C GLU A 51 14.43 5.18 8.74
N GLU A 52 14.94 6.37 9.07
CA GLU A 52 14.27 7.31 9.98
C GLU A 52 12.94 7.83 9.39
N TYR A 53 12.91 8.07 8.07
CA TYR A 53 11.70 8.48 7.38
C TYR A 53 10.64 7.38 7.41
N LEU A 54 11.05 6.14 7.13
CA LEU A 54 10.19 4.95 7.19
C LEU A 54 9.77 4.62 8.63
N ALA A 55 10.55 4.98 9.65
CA ALA A 55 10.14 4.77 11.05
C ALA A 55 8.92 5.61 11.45
N ASN A 56 8.60 6.68 10.71
CA ASN A 56 7.49 7.58 11.00
C ASN A 56 6.47 7.63 9.85
N GLU A 57 6.06 6.47 9.31
CA GLU A 57 5.15 6.38 8.16
C GLU A 57 3.84 7.16 8.37
N LEU A 58 3.27 7.16 9.59
CA LEU A 58 2.03 7.88 9.87
C LEU A 58 2.14 9.40 9.62
N ALA A 59 3.31 9.98 9.88
CA ALA A 59 3.56 11.40 9.62
C ALA A 59 4.09 11.66 8.20
N ASN A 60 4.69 10.67 7.57
CA ASN A 60 5.44 10.81 6.32
C ASN A 60 4.72 10.30 5.07
N MET A 61 3.61 9.59 5.24
CA MET A 61 2.72 9.16 4.16
C MET A 61 1.50 10.09 4.06
N LEU A 62 0.98 10.25 2.86
CA LEU A 62 -0.23 11.01 2.56
C LEU A 62 -1.25 10.14 1.84
N PRO A 63 -2.53 10.19 2.25
CA PRO A 63 -3.63 9.63 1.48
C PRO A 63 -3.91 10.50 0.25
N VAL A 64 -3.79 9.91 -0.92
CA VAL A 64 -3.95 10.57 -2.22
C VAL A 64 -4.98 9.81 -3.04
N PRO A 65 -5.88 10.48 -3.78
CA PRO A 65 -6.77 9.78 -4.70
C PRO A 65 -6.01 8.93 -5.72
N LEU A 66 -6.50 7.72 -5.99
CA LEU A 66 -5.92 6.79 -6.97
C LEU A 66 -5.76 7.43 -8.36
N ASP A 67 -6.76 8.22 -8.76
CA ASP A 67 -6.73 8.95 -10.03
C ASP A 67 -5.62 10.00 -10.06
N THR A 68 -5.36 10.67 -8.93
CA THR A 68 -4.25 11.63 -8.82
C THR A 68 -2.91 10.92 -8.96
N ALA A 69 -2.73 9.77 -8.32
CA ALA A 69 -1.51 8.96 -8.48
C ALA A 69 -1.31 8.51 -9.94
N SER A 70 -2.37 8.05 -10.60
CA SER A 70 -2.34 7.62 -12.00
C SER A 70 -2.09 8.76 -12.98
N ASN A 71 -2.55 9.97 -12.66
CA ASN A 71 -2.29 11.18 -13.45
C ASN A 71 -0.86 11.70 -13.28
N MET A 72 -0.26 11.52 -12.09
CA MET A 72 1.16 11.86 -11.86
C MET A 72 2.09 10.89 -12.58
N ASP A 73 1.73 9.61 -12.62
CA ASP A 73 2.48 8.59 -13.34
C ASP A 73 1.56 7.57 -14.00
N SER A 74 1.36 7.74 -15.31
CA SER A 74 0.51 6.87 -16.13
C SER A 74 0.96 5.41 -16.17
N SER A 75 2.24 5.12 -15.88
CA SER A 75 2.74 3.75 -15.86
C SER A 75 2.18 2.93 -14.69
N LEU A 76 1.62 3.58 -13.67
CA LEU A 76 1.01 2.91 -12.52
C LEU A 76 -0.35 2.28 -12.86
N ALA A 77 -1.07 2.82 -13.85
CA ALA A 77 -2.46 2.43 -14.12
C ALA A 77 -2.63 0.92 -14.31
N GLU A 78 -1.70 0.27 -15.02
CA GLU A 78 -1.73 -1.18 -15.25
C GLU A 78 -1.39 -1.98 -13.99
N LEU A 79 -0.51 -1.46 -13.13
CA LEU A 79 -0.05 -2.12 -11.91
C LEU A 79 -1.11 -2.08 -10.81
N LEU A 80 -1.91 -1.01 -10.78
CA LEU A 80 -2.91 -0.76 -9.74
C LEU A 80 -4.06 -1.78 -9.75
N ALA A 81 -4.26 -2.47 -10.88
CA ALA A 81 -5.23 -3.54 -11.04
C ALA A 81 -4.86 -4.86 -10.34
N TYR A 82 -3.60 -5.03 -9.89
CA TYR A 82 -3.15 -6.28 -9.27
C TYR A 82 -3.69 -6.46 -7.85
N ASN A 83 -3.77 -7.73 -7.43
CA ASN A 83 -4.21 -8.11 -6.09
C ASN A 83 -3.16 -7.82 -4.99
N ALA A 84 -3.64 -7.81 -3.73
CA ALA A 84 -2.78 -7.65 -2.55
C ALA A 84 -1.70 -8.75 -2.52
N GLY A 85 -0.53 -8.41 -2.00
CA GLY A 85 0.65 -9.29 -2.08
C GLY A 85 1.57 -8.98 -3.27
N THR A 86 1.20 -8.03 -4.13
CA THR A 86 2.01 -7.63 -5.27
C THR A 86 2.96 -6.49 -4.91
N VAL A 87 4.20 -6.59 -5.36
CA VAL A 87 5.26 -5.60 -5.18
C VAL A 87 5.89 -5.31 -6.53
N TRP A 88 6.12 -4.03 -6.81
CA TRP A 88 6.78 -3.57 -8.02
C TRP A 88 7.85 -2.55 -7.68
N GLU A 89 8.95 -2.61 -8.42
CA GLU A 89 10.01 -1.62 -8.34
C GLU A 89 10.47 -1.18 -9.73
N ARG A 90 11.06 0.00 -9.83
CA ARG A 90 11.79 0.44 -11.01
C ARG A 90 13.04 1.20 -10.61
N THR A 91 14.13 1.00 -11.32
CA THR A 91 15.41 1.63 -10.97
C THR A 91 15.51 3.04 -11.57
N PRO A 92 16.42 3.90 -11.08
CA PRO A 92 16.74 5.17 -11.74
C PRO A 92 17.18 5.03 -13.19
N GLU A 93 17.76 3.88 -13.54
CA GLU A 93 18.31 3.59 -14.87
C GLU A 93 17.29 2.92 -15.80
N ASN A 94 16.20 2.36 -15.25
CA ASN A 94 15.17 1.66 -16.00
C ASN A 94 13.77 2.09 -15.54
N GLU A 95 13.04 2.75 -16.42
CA GLU A 95 11.68 3.23 -16.16
C GLU A 95 10.64 2.10 -16.18
N GLN A 96 11.01 0.90 -16.63
CA GLN A 96 10.12 -0.27 -16.62
C GLN A 96 9.98 -0.86 -15.23
N TRP A 97 8.74 -1.15 -14.86
CA TRP A 97 8.41 -1.81 -13.61
C TRP A 97 8.76 -3.29 -13.64
N GLN A 98 9.43 -3.74 -12.58
CA GLN A 98 9.84 -5.12 -12.35
C GLN A 98 9.12 -5.66 -11.13
N ARG A 99 8.65 -6.90 -11.22
CA ARG A 99 7.96 -7.56 -10.11
C ARG A 99 8.97 -8.05 -9.09
N VAL A 100 8.73 -7.71 -7.83
CA VAL A 100 9.60 -8.11 -6.70
C VAL A 100 8.91 -9.24 -5.94
N TYR A 101 9.63 -10.33 -5.69
CA TYR A 101 9.09 -11.53 -5.04
C TYR A 101 9.73 -11.82 -3.68
N ASP A 102 10.88 -11.21 -3.38
CA ASP A 102 11.66 -11.38 -2.16
C ASP A 102 11.35 -10.31 -1.10
N PHE A 103 10.55 -9.29 -1.44
CA PHE A 103 10.10 -8.30 -0.49
C PHE A 103 9.01 -8.84 0.44
N LYS A 104 9.29 -8.80 1.74
CA LYS A 104 8.30 -9.16 2.78
C LYS A 104 7.43 -7.96 3.10
N ILE A 105 6.23 -7.93 2.51
CA ILE A 105 5.23 -6.88 2.79
C ILE A 105 4.93 -6.85 4.31
N PRO A 106 5.03 -5.68 4.96
CA PRO A 106 4.63 -5.51 6.35
C PRO A 106 3.16 -5.91 6.53
N SER A 107 2.91 -6.84 7.45
CA SER A 107 1.56 -7.22 7.85
C SER A 107 1.25 -6.63 9.21
N SER A 108 0.14 -5.91 9.34
CA SER A 108 -0.37 -5.45 10.63
C SER A 108 -0.59 -6.68 11.53
N ASN A 109 0.21 -6.82 12.60
CA ASN A 109 0.10 -7.91 13.57
C ASN A 109 -1.18 -7.72 14.40
N ILE A 110 -2.32 -8.13 13.86
CA ILE A 110 -3.57 -8.17 14.62
C ILE A 110 -3.48 -9.35 15.59
N LYS A 111 -3.29 -9.08 16.88
CA LYS A 111 -3.42 -10.08 17.92
C LYS A 111 -4.89 -10.51 18.02
N VAL A 112 -5.24 -11.57 17.31
CA VAL A 112 -6.55 -12.22 17.47
C VAL A 112 -6.51 -13.11 18.72
N ASN A 113 -7.28 -12.74 19.75
CA ASN A 113 -7.58 -13.66 20.85
C ASN A 113 -8.75 -14.54 20.41
N ILE A 114 -8.44 -15.73 19.90
CA ILE A 114 -9.48 -16.74 19.62
C ILE A 114 -9.90 -17.36 20.95
N THR A 115 -11.14 -17.14 21.37
CA THR A 115 -11.73 -17.80 22.54
C THR A 115 -12.94 -18.64 22.12
N ASN A 116 -13.01 -19.89 22.59
CA ASN A 116 -14.19 -20.74 22.45
C ASN A 116 -15.22 -20.49 23.57
N ASP A 117 -15.00 -19.51 24.44
CA ASP A 117 -15.93 -19.18 25.52
C ASP A 117 -17.02 -18.23 25.01
N VAL A 118 -18.20 -18.79 24.77
CA VAL A 118 -19.38 -18.08 24.26
C VAL A 118 -19.81 -16.92 25.17
N ASN A 119 -19.47 -16.97 26.47
CA ASN A 119 -19.81 -15.91 27.41
C ASN A 119 -18.90 -14.68 27.29
N LYS A 120 -17.62 -14.87 26.91
CA LYS A 120 -16.69 -13.76 26.68
C LYS A 120 -17.06 -12.96 25.42
N PHE A 121 -17.61 -13.61 24.40
CA PHE A 121 -18.05 -12.95 23.17
C PHE A 121 -19.17 -11.92 23.41
N ASN A 122 -20.08 -12.19 24.35
CA ASN A 122 -21.23 -11.30 24.61
C ASN A 122 -20.93 -10.16 25.60
N ALA A 123 -19.79 -10.20 26.30
CA ALA A 123 -19.46 -9.23 27.35
C ALA A 123 -18.76 -7.96 26.81
N GLU A 124 -18.18 -7.99 25.60
CA GLU A 124 -17.46 -6.85 25.01
C GLU A 124 -18.34 -5.93 24.14
N VAL A 125 -19.66 -6.17 24.07
CA VAL A 125 -20.61 -5.41 23.24
C VAL A 125 -21.67 -4.66 24.08
N LEU A 126 -21.40 -4.36 25.35
CA LEU A 126 -22.24 -3.53 26.22
C LEU A 126 -21.48 -2.33 26.80
#